data_AF-A0A6G1YNR7-F1
#
_entry.id   AF-A0A6G1YNR7-F1
#
_cell.length_a   1.000
_cell.length_b   1.000
_cell.length_c   1.000
_cell.angle_alpha   90.00
_cell.angle_beta   90.00
_cell.angle_gamma   90.00
#
_symmetry.space_group_name_H-M   'P 1'
#
loop_
_entity.id
_entity.type
_entity.pdbx_description
1 polymer ?
#
loop_
_entity_poly.entity_id
_entity_poly.type
_entity_poly.pdbx_seq_one_letter_code
_entity_poly.pdbx_strand_id
1 'polypeptide(L)'
;MNNDNEYGIPEKATVRQERVRCGNPDCQNLHGPYLYAYWKDGKKLQKKYIGKTIGDLAVRKVAKKVDTTPTKMRKLKVIKEKAQGGNLLAQEYLEKLKNGKVSTDWAYKVLVNSMREQRMLKMIAVAEQSHLNHNNPDELIELFASEMQKQGLDPTNEDNFDSYLNSKIM
;
A
#
# COMPACT_ATOMS: atom_id res chain seq x y z
N MET A 1 0.84 -31.19 -24.33
CA MET A 1 1.69 -30.31 -23.50
C MET A 1 0.85 -29.09 -23.16
N ASN A 2 0.60 -28.84 -21.88
CA ASN A 2 -0.18 -27.67 -21.48
C ASN A 2 0.71 -26.43 -21.63
N ASN A 3 0.37 -25.55 -22.56
CA ASN A 3 0.98 -24.22 -22.69
C ASN A 3 0.46 -23.34 -21.56
N ASP A 4 0.91 -23.64 -20.35
CA ASP A 4 0.72 -22.78 -19.20
C ASP A 4 1.73 -21.64 -19.29
N ASN A 5 1.25 -20.42 -19.10
CA ASN A 5 2.11 -19.25 -19.03
C ASN A 5 2.89 -19.24 -17.68
N GLU A 6 3.76 -18.25 -17.53
CA GLU A 6 4.62 -18.06 -16.35
C GLU A 6 3.88 -17.96 -14.99
N TYR A 7 2.55 -17.74 -15.01
CA TYR A 7 1.67 -17.70 -13.83
C TYR A 7 1.04 -19.07 -13.51
N GLY A 8 1.38 -20.13 -14.25
CA GLY A 8 0.77 -21.45 -14.14
C GLY A 8 -0.73 -21.39 -14.41
N ILE A 9 -1.11 -20.62 -15.43
CA ILE A 9 -2.45 -20.59 -16.03
C ILE A 9 -2.30 -20.79 -17.54
N PRO A 10 -3.22 -21.45 -18.22
CA PRO A 10 -3.15 -21.59 -19.68
C PRO A 10 -3.13 -20.24 -20.39
N GLU A 11 -2.43 -20.15 -21.52
CA GLU A 11 -2.41 -18.93 -22.36
C GLU A 11 -3.80 -18.45 -22.78
N LYS A 12 -4.73 -19.40 -23.00
CA LYS A 12 -6.12 -19.11 -23.39
C LYS A 12 -7.04 -18.84 -22.20
N ALA A 13 -6.50 -18.64 -21.00
CA ALA A 13 -7.31 -18.33 -19.83
C ALA A 13 -7.93 -16.92 -19.93
N THR A 14 -9.21 -16.81 -19.61
CA THR A 14 -9.91 -15.53 -19.54
C THR A 14 -9.65 -14.89 -18.18
N VAL A 15 -9.14 -13.66 -18.17
CA VAL A 15 -8.94 -12.88 -16.93
C VAL A 15 -10.14 -11.97 -16.69
N ARG A 16 -10.66 -11.96 -15.45
CA ARG A 16 -11.78 -11.10 -15.02
C ARG A 16 -11.55 -10.52 -13.64
N GLN A 17 -12.14 -9.35 -13.40
CA GLN A 17 -12.22 -8.73 -12.09
C GLN A 17 -13.47 -9.19 -11.35
N GLU A 18 -13.32 -9.56 -10.07
CA GLU A 18 -14.41 -10.05 -9.25
C GLU A 18 -14.34 -9.56 -7.82
N ARG A 19 -15.51 -9.31 -7.23
CA ARG A 19 -15.63 -9.11 -5.79
C ARG A 19 -16.01 -10.44 -5.12
N VAL A 20 -15.34 -10.79 -4.03
CA VAL A 20 -15.48 -12.09 -3.35
C VAL A 20 -15.72 -11.92 -1.85
N ARG A 21 -16.43 -12.88 -1.24
CA ARG A 21 -16.51 -12.97 0.23
C ARG A 21 -15.18 -13.50 0.77
N CYS A 22 -14.69 -12.93 1.88
CA CYS A 22 -13.40 -13.34 2.46
C CYS A 22 -13.48 -14.61 3.32
N GLY A 23 -14.68 -15.14 3.57
CA GLY A 23 -14.88 -16.34 4.40
C GLY A 23 -14.86 -16.09 5.90
N ASN A 24 -14.57 -14.87 6.35
CA ASN A 24 -14.78 -14.48 7.75
C ASN A 24 -16.30 -14.37 8.00
N PRO A 25 -16.88 -15.11 8.97
CA PRO A 25 -18.31 -15.05 9.27
C PRO A 25 -18.79 -13.65 9.68
N ASP A 26 -17.91 -12.85 10.30
CA ASP A 26 -18.24 -11.50 10.77
C ASP A 26 -18.07 -10.43 9.68
N CYS A 27 -17.54 -10.79 8.51
CA CYS A 27 -17.37 -9.85 7.42
C CYS A 27 -18.53 -9.94 6.43
N GLN A 28 -19.41 -8.93 6.46
CA GLN A 28 -20.53 -8.81 5.52
C GLN A 28 -20.14 -8.20 4.17
N ASN A 29 -18.90 -7.73 4.02
CA ASN A 29 -18.46 -6.99 2.84
C ASN A 29 -17.95 -7.89 1.71
N LEU A 30 -18.16 -7.45 0.47
CA LEU A 30 -17.52 -8.01 -0.70
C LEU A 30 -16.15 -7.34 -0.92
N HIS A 31 -15.09 -8.15 -0.89
CA HIS A 31 -13.71 -7.68 -1.08
C HIS A 31 -13.31 -7.73 -2.56
N GLY A 32 -12.45 -6.80 -2.98
CA GLY A 32 -12.00 -6.69 -4.36
C GLY A 32 -12.32 -5.31 -4.94
N PRO A 33 -12.34 -5.15 -6.27
CA PRO A 33 -12.20 -6.20 -7.28
C PRO A 33 -10.81 -6.87 -7.27
N TYR A 34 -10.80 -8.19 -7.45
CA TYR A 34 -9.61 -9.03 -7.58
C TYR A 34 -9.56 -9.66 -8.96
N LEU A 35 -8.36 -9.89 -9.48
CA LEU A 35 -8.18 -10.57 -10.75
C LEU A 35 -8.18 -12.09 -10.57
N TYR A 36 -9.02 -12.74 -11.36
CA TYR A 36 -9.10 -14.19 -11.48
C TYR A 36 -8.91 -14.63 -12.93
N ALA A 37 -8.17 -15.73 -13.12
CA ALA A 37 -8.05 -16.42 -14.39
C ALA A 37 -8.99 -17.61 -14.44
N TYR A 38 -9.63 -17.81 -15.59
CA TYR A 38 -10.58 -18.89 -15.86
C TYR A 38 -10.17 -19.68 -17.09
N TRP A 39 -10.18 -21.00 -16.99
CA TRP A 39 -9.95 -21.86 -18.14
C TRP A 39 -10.72 -23.17 -17.98
N LYS A 40 -10.98 -23.85 -19.10
CA LYS A 40 -11.53 -25.20 -19.07
C LYS A 40 -10.39 -26.20 -19.01
N ASP A 41 -10.50 -27.14 -18.08
CA ASP A 41 -9.69 -28.34 -18.03
C ASP A 41 -10.62 -29.55 -18.18
N GLY A 42 -10.67 -30.09 -19.41
CA GLY A 42 -11.70 -31.03 -19.83
C GLY A 42 -13.11 -30.45 -19.66
N LYS A 43 -13.91 -31.07 -18.78
CA LYS A 43 -15.29 -30.65 -18.46
C LYS A 43 -15.38 -29.69 -17.26
N LYS A 44 -14.28 -29.44 -16.54
CA LYS A 44 -14.27 -28.61 -15.33
C LYS A 44 -13.82 -27.19 -15.65
N LEU A 45 -14.56 -26.20 -15.15
CA LEU A 45 -14.11 -24.81 -15.15
C LEU A 45 -13.14 -24.61 -13.98
N GLN A 46 -11.91 -24.25 -14.29
CA GLN A 46 -10.90 -23.90 -13.31
C GLN A 46 -10.91 -22.40 -13.07
N LYS A 47 -10.56 -22.01 -11.84
CA LYS A 47 -10.47 -20.62 -11.39
C LYS A 47 -9.21 -20.46 -10.55
N LYS A 48 -8.42 -19.41 -10.81
CA LYS A 48 -7.24 -19.08 -10.01
C LYS A 48 -7.17 -17.61 -9.70
N TYR A 49 -6.91 -17.27 -8.43
CA TYR A 49 -6.60 -15.90 -8.03
C TYR A 49 -5.20 -15.53 -8.54
N ILE A 50 -5.11 -14.42 -9.28
CA ILE A 50 -3.87 -14.00 -9.90
C ILE A 50 -3.30 -12.67 -9.36
N GLY A 51 -4.10 -11.87 -8.64
CA GLY A 51 -3.62 -10.65 -7.96
C GLY A 51 -4.73 -9.63 -7.69
N LYS A 52 -4.43 -8.52 -7.02
CA LYS A 52 -5.41 -7.42 -6.84
C LYS A 52 -5.52 -6.55 -8.10
N THR A 53 -4.40 -6.30 -8.76
CA THR A 53 -4.29 -5.47 -9.96
C THR A 53 -3.32 -6.09 -10.97
N ILE A 54 -3.28 -5.57 -12.19
CA ILE A 54 -2.27 -5.96 -13.20
C ILE A 54 -0.86 -5.60 -12.71
N GLY A 55 -0.71 -4.49 -11.98
CA GLY A 55 0.55 -4.14 -11.33
C GLY A 55 1.00 -5.19 -10.31
N ASP A 56 0.06 -5.76 -9.55
CA ASP A 56 0.33 -6.83 -8.58
C ASP A 56 0.85 -8.11 -9.26
N LEU A 57 0.32 -8.46 -10.43
CA LEU A 57 0.82 -9.55 -11.28
C LEU A 57 2.28 -9.31 -11.69
N ALA A 58 2.58 -8.10 -12.18
CA ALA A 58 3.94 -7.71 -12.56
C ALA A 58 4.92 -7.79 -11.37
N VAL A 59 4.51 -7.32 -10.19
CA VAL A 59 5.33 -7.41 -8.96
C VAL A 59 5.58 -8.87 -8.58
N ARG A 60 4.56 -9.74 -8.66
CA ARG A 60 4.71 -11.18 -8.38
C ARG A 60 5.65 -11.86 -9.37
N LYS A 61 5.57 -11.51 -10.66
CA LYS A 61 6.48 -12.01 -11.70
C LYS A 61 7.92 -11.65 -11.40
N VAL A 62 8.18 -10.37 -11.11
CA VAL A 62 9.54 -9.93 -10.75
C VAL A 62 10.00 -10.63 -9.48
N ALA A 63 9.14 -10.72 -8.47
CA ALA A 63 9.48 -11.34 -7.19
C ALA A 63 9.89 -12.81 -7.33
N LYS A 64 9.15 -13.60 -8.12
CA LYS A 64 9.49 -15.00 -8.44
C LYS A 64 10.83 -15.11 -9.18
N LYS A 65 11.13 -14.18 -10.10
CA LYS A 65 12.40 -14.18 -10.85
C LYS A 65 13.61 -13.87 -9.97
N VAL A 66 13.45 -13.07 -8.92
CA VAL A 66 14.54 -12.66 -8.03
C VAL A 66 14.49 -13.38 -6.67
N ASP A 67 13.77 -14.51 -6.60
CA ASP A 67 13.59 -15.33 -5.40
C ASP A 67 13.26 -14.50 -4.12
N THR A 68 12.28 -13.61 -4.25
CA THR A 68 11.82 -12.78 -3.14
C THR A 68 10.30 -12.80 -3.02
N THR A 69 9.78 -12.22 -1.94
CA THR A 69 8.34 -12.14 -1.73
C THR A 69 7.76 -10.86 -2.35
N PRO A 70 6.53 -10.88 -2.89
CA PRO A 70 5.85 -9.67 -3.35
C PRO A 70 5.75 -8.59 -2.27
N THR A 71 5.64 -9.00 -1.00
CA THR A 71 5.62 -8.09 0.16
C THR A 71 6.93 -7.33 0.31
N LYS A 72 8.08 -8.01 0.23
CA LYS A 72 9.40 -7.36 0.27
C LYS A 72 9.57 -6.36 -0.88
N MET A 73 9.14 -6.73 -2.09
CA MET A 73 9.18 -5.85 -3.26
C MET A 73 8.34 -4.58 -3.07
N ARG A 74 7.11 -4.71 -2.53
CA ARG A 74 6.25 -3.55 -2.24
C ARG A 74 6.88 -2.62 -1.21
N LYS A 75 7.44 -3.18 -0.13
CA LYS A 75 8.16 -2.40 0.90
C LYS A 75 9.36 -1.67 0.30
N LEU A 76 10.17 -2.35 -0.50
CA LEU A 76 11.31 -1.75 -1.20
C LEU A 76 10.87 -0.67 -2.18
N LYS A 77 9.74 -0.87 -2.89
CA LYS A 77 9.16 0.13 -3.79
C LYS A 77 8.81 1.41 -3.03
N VAL A 78 8.11 1.31 -1.90
CA VAL A 78 7.78 2.47 -1.05
C VAL A 78 9.03 3.23 -0.61
N ILE A 79 10.07 2.52 -0.15
CA ILE A 79 11.34 3.14 0.26
C ILE A 79 11.98 3.88 -0.91
N LYS A 80 12.01 3.26 -2.11
CA LYS A 80 12.56 3.89 -3.32
C LYS A 80 11.78 5.13 -3.74
N GLU A 81 10.46 5.06 -3.78
CA GLU A 81 9.60 6.17 -4.17
C GLU A 81 9.77 7.36 -3.21
N LYS A 82 9.79 7.11 -1.90
CA LYS A 82 10.03 8.19 -0.91
C LYS A 82 11.45 8.76 -0.99
N ALA A 83 12.46 7.93 -1.25
CA ALA A 83 13.84 8.39 -1.46
C ALA A 83 13.97 9.28 -2.71
N GLN A 84 13.30 8.89 -3.80
CA GLN A 84 13.21 9.68 -5.04
C GLN A 84 12.43 10.99 -4.83
N GLY A 85 11.42 10.98 -3.96
CA GLY A 85 10.70 12.17 -3.50
C GLY A 85 11.47 13.05 -2.51
N GLY A 86 12.77 12.81 -2.29
CA GLY A 86 13.63 13.66 -1.46
C GLY A 86 13.62 13.35 0.04
N ASN A 87 12.97 12.26 0.48
CA ASN A 87 13.00 11.88 1.90
C ASN A 87 14.40 11.37 2.30
N LEU A 88 15.12 12.14 3.12
CA LEU A 88 16.49 11.85 3.55
C LEU A 88 16.62 10.52 4.29
N LEU A 89 15.66 10.20 5.16
CA LEU A 89 15.65 8.93 5.89
C LEU A 89 15.47 7.75 4.91
N ALA A 90 14.58 7.87 3.93
CA ALA A 90 14.41 6.85 2.90
C ALA A 90 15.69 6.66 2.06
N GLN A 91 16.42 7.74 1.75
CA GLN A 91 17.71 7.67 1.04
C GLN A 91 18.77 6.94 1.87
N GLU A 92 18.93 7.30 3.14
CA GLU A 92 19.87 6.65 4.07
C GLU A 92 19.59 5.14 4.18
N TYR A 93 18.32 4.77 4.33
CA TYR A 93 17.93 3.38 4.47
C TYR A 93 18.02 2.59 3.17
N LEU A 94 17.84 3.24 2.02
CA LEU A 94 18.09 2.63 0.73
C LEU A 94 19.58 2.27 0.58
N GLU A 95 20.50 3.13 1.04
CA GLU A 95 21.94 2.82 1.07
C GLU A 95 22.30 1.73 2.08
N LYS A 96 21.71 1.74 3.28
CA LYS A 96 21.89 0.65 4.26
C LYS A 96 21.42 -0.70 3.72
N LEU A 97 20.32 -0.72 2.95
CA LEU A 97 19.81 -1.92 2.28
C LEU A 97 20.76 -2.43 1.20
N LYS A 98 21.27 -1.53 0.33
CA LYS A 98 22.26 -1.90 -0.70
C LYS A 98 23.52 -2.54 -0.10
N ASN A 99 23.94 -2.05 1.07
CA ASN A 99 25.10 -2.54 1.79
C ASN A 99 24.80 -3.75 2.71
N GLY A 100 23.58 -4.30 2.69
CA GLY A 100 23.20 -5.44 3.52
C GLY A 100 23.20 -5.17 5.03
N LYS A 101 23.29 -3.90 5.46
CA LYS A 101 23.38 -3.50 6.88
C LYS A 101 22.04 -3.67 7.62
N VAL A 102 20.94 -3.70 6.89
CA VAL A 102 19.58 -3.79 7.44
C VAL A 102 18.68 -4.64 6.54
N SER A 103 17.60 -5.19 7.11
CA SER A 103 16.57 -5.90 6.32
C SER A 103 15.54 -4.93 5.75
N THR A 104 14.89 -5.32 4.64
CA THR A 104 13.79 -4.54 4.02
C THR A 104 12.64 -4.30 5.00
N ASP A 105 12.34 -5.28 5.85
CA ASP A 105 11.25 -5.17 6.83
C ASP A 105 11.57 -4.15 7.92
N TRP A 106 12.81 -4.13 8.41
CA TRP A 106 13.27 -3.17 9.40
C TRP A 106 13.29 -1.75 8.83
N ALA A 107 13.89 -1.59 7.65
CA ALA A 107 13.94 -0.30 6.96
C ALA A 107 12.56 0.30 6.69
N TYR A 108 11.62 -0.52 6.22
CA TYR A 108 10.25 -0.08 5.99
C TYR A 108 9.55 0.32 7.28
N LYS A 109 9.73 -0.45 8.36
CA LYS A 109 9.11 -0.15 9.67
C LYS A 109 9.60 1.18 10.23
N VAL A 110 10.91 1.44 10.21
CA VAL A 110 11.47 2.70 10.71
C VAL A 110 10.96 3.87 9.88
N LEU A 111 10.98 3.76 8.55
CA LEU A 111 10.49 4.82 7.66
C LEU A 111 9.01 5.15 7.92
N VAL A 112 8.14 4.15 8.00
CA VAL A 112 6.70 4.35 8.24
C VAL A 112 6.44 4.99 9.61
N ASN A 113 7.14 4.54 10.66
CA ASN A 113 6.98 5.12 11.99
C ASN A 113 7.43 6.58 12.03
N SER A 114 8.59 6.89 11.44
CA SER A 114 9.10 8.27 11.37
C SER A 114 8.14 9.19 10.61
N MET A 115 7.56 8.73 9.49
CA MET A 115 6.56 9.52 8.76
C MET A 115 5.31 9.78 9.60
N ARG A 116 4.84 8.79 10.39
CA ARG A 116 3.71 8.97 11.30
C ARG A 116 4.01 9.98 12.40
N GLU A 117 5.19 9.92 13.00
CA GLU A 117 5.64 10.88 14.01
C GLU A 117 5.71 12.30 13.43
N GLN A 118 6.29 12.46 12.24
CA GLN A 118 6.33 13.76 11.56
C GLN A 118 4.93 14.32 11.27
N ARG A 119 3.99 13.46 10.84
CA ARG A 119 2.59 13.87 10.65
C ARG A 119 1.96 14.33 11.96
N MET A 120 2.19 13.60 13.05
CA MET A 120 1.66 13.96 14.37
C MET A 120 2.20 15.32 14.82
N LEU A 121 3.50 15.57 14.65
CA LEU A 121 4.11 16.85 14.98
C LEU A 121 3.51 18.00 14.14
N LYS A 122 3.26 17.77 12.85
CA LYS A 122 2.59 18.75 11.99
C LYS A 122 1.16 19.04 12.45
N MET A 123 0.40 18.01 12.80
CA MET A 123 -0.96 18.16 13.32
C MET A 123 -0.97 18.95 14.63
N ILE A 124 -0.04 18.68 15.54
CA ILE A 124 0.12 19.44 16.79
C ILE A 124 0.44 20.90 16.47
N ALA A 125 1.39 21.17 15.56
CA ALA A 125 1.73 22.55 15.18
C ALA A 125 0.52 23.30 14.60
N VAL A 126 -0.26 22.67 13.73
CA VAL A 126 -1.50 23.27 13.17
C VAL A 126 -2.54 23.50 14.28
N ALA A 127 -2.68 22.53 15.20
CA ALA A 127 -3.58 22.64 16.33
C ALA A 127 -3.21 23.79 17.27
N GLU A 128 -1.93 23.94 17.59
CA GLU A 128 -1.39 25.05 18.37
C GLU A 128 -1.63 26.40 17.70
N GLN A 129 -1.34 26.52 16.40
CA GLN A 129 -1.61 27.73 15.61
C GLN A 129 -3.10 28.09 15.59
N SER A 130 -3.98 27.08 15.66
CA SER A 130 -5.44 27.24 15.64
C SER A 130 -6.06 27.24 17.04
N HIS A 131 -5.24 27.23 18.11
CA HIS A 131 -5.67 27.14 19.51
C HIS A 131 -6.60 25.96 19.82
N LEU A 132 -6.39 24.83 19.15
CA LEU A 132 -7.12 23.57 19.33
C LEU A 132 -6.48 22.72 20.43
N ASN A 133 -7.31 22.02 21.20
CA ASN A 133 -6.86 21.01 22.15
C ASN A 133 -6.25 19.82 21.39
N HIS A 134 -5.06 19.39 21.79
CA HIS A 134 -4.32 18.30 21.16
C HIS A 134 -3.82 17.26 22.18
N ASN A 135 -4.40 17.24 23.39
CA ASN A 135 -4.03 16.29 24.45
C ASN A 135 -4.41 14.84 24.12
N ASN A 136 -5.36 14.65 23.21
CA ASN A 136 -5.75 13.33 22.71
C ASN A 136 -5.42 13.22 21.21
N PRO A 137 -4.39 12.43 20.84
CA PRO A 137 -4.01 12.22 19.44
C PRO A 137 -5.14 11.68 18.57
N ASP A 138 -6.00 10.80 19.10
CA ASP A 138 -7.09 10.18 18.33
C ASP A 138 -8.17 11.21 17.96
N GLU A 139 -8.54 12.09 18.89
CA GLU A 139 -9.46 13.21 18.63
C GLU A 139 -8.88 14.16 17.59
N LEU A 140 -7.56 14.38 17.62
CA LEU A 140 -6.90 15.24 16.65
C LEU A 140 -6.90 14.64 15.24
N ILE A 141 -6.70 13.32 15.13
CA ILE A 141 -6.82 12.59 13.86
C ILE A 141 -8.24 12.71 13.30
N GLU A 142 -9.26 12.47 14.14
CA GLU A 142 -10.66 12.56 13.72
C GLU A 142 -11.04 13.98 13.28
N LEU A 143 -10.57 15.00 14.01
CA LEU A 143 -10.79 16.40 13.68
C LEU A 143 -10.25 16.73 12.28
N PHE A 144 -8.97 16.44 12.03
CA PHE A 144 -8.35 16.74 10.74
C PHE A 144 -8.94 15.90 9.60
N ALA A 145 -9.32 14.64 9.86
CA ALA A 145 -10.03 13.82 8.88
C ALA A 145 -11.40 14.43 8.49
N SER A 146 -12.14 14.95 9.47
CA SER A 146 -13.41 15.65 9.22
C SER A 146 -13.21 16.93 8.41
N GLU A 147 -12.19 17.73 8.72
CA GLU A 147 -11.87 18.95 7.97
C GLU A 147 -11.48 18.67 6.51
N MET A 148 -10.67 17.64 6.27
CA MET A 148 -10.31 17.20 4.93
C MET A 148 -11.55 16.77 4.13
N GLN A 149 -12.45 16.00 4.74
CA GLN A 149 -13.69 15.58 4.09
C GLN A 149 -14.58 16.78 3.74
N LYS A 150 -14.66 17.81 4.59
CA LYS A 150 -15.38 19.07 4.29
C LYS A 150 -14.80 19.78 3.05
N GLN A 151 -13.53 19.56 2.74
CA GLN A 151 -12.85 20.10 1.55
C GLN A 151 -12.87 19.12 0.36
N GLY A 152 -13.60 18.01 0.46
CA GLY A 152 -13.68 17.00 -0.59
C GLY A 152 -12.41 16.15 -0.74
N LEU A 153 -11.51 16.16 0.24
CA LEU A 153 -10.29 15.35 0.25
C LEU A 153 -10.56 13.99 0.92
N ASP A 154 -9.98 12.94 0.36
CA ASP A 154 -9.96 11.62 1.00
C ASP A 154 -8.89 11.58 2.11
N PRO A 155 -9.27 11.47 3.40
CA PRO A 155 -8.32 11.45 4.52
C PRO A 155 -7.53 10.13 4.63
N THR A 156 -7.94 9.08 3.90
CA THR A 156 -7.20 7.82 3.85
C THR A 156 -6.05 7.86 2.84
N ASN A 157 -6.02 8.87 1.97
CA ASN A 157 -4.93 9.12 1.06
C ASN A 157 -3.82 9.91 1.78
N GLU A 158 -2.69 9.24 2.00
CA GLU A 158 -1.55 9.82 2.71
C GLU A 158 -0.99 11.09 2.07
N ASP A 159 -0.95 11.17 0.74
CA ASP A 159 -0.41 12.33 0.03
C ASP A 159 -1.37 13.54 0.14
N ASN A 160 -2.68 13.30 0.15
CA ASN A 160 -3.68 14.34 0.44
C ASN A 160 -3.52 14.87 1.87
N PHE A 161 -3.29 13.98 2.84
CA PHE A 161 -3.14 14.34 4.25
C PHE A 161 -1.89 15.18 4.48
N ASP A 162 -0.75 14.77 3.92
CA ASP A 162 0.50 15.53 4.02
C ASP A 162 0.40 16.90 3.33
N SER A 163 -0.23 16.96 2.15
CA SER A 163 -0.49 18.22 1.44
C SER A 163 -1.40 19.15 2.24
N TYR A 164 -2.47 18.61 2.83
CA TYR A 164 -3.39 19.35 3.69
C TYR A 164 -2.67 19.99 4.86
N LEU A 165 -1.90 19.23 5.65
CA LEU A 165 -1.17 19.76 6.80
C LEU A 165 -0.15 20.82 6.39
N ASN A 166 0.60 20.60 5.30
CA ASN A 166 1.56 21.59 4.80
C ASN A 166 0.86 22.90 4.37
N SER A 167 -0.38 22.85 3.89
CA SER A 167 -1.14 24.06 3.53
C SER A 167 -1.60 24.88 4.75
N LYS A 168 -1.60 24.27 5.94
CA LYS A 168 -2.03 24.90 7.19
C LYS A 168 -0.86 25.47 7.99
N ILE A 169 0.34 24.92 7.82
CA ILE A 169 1.57 25.42 8.42
C ILE A 169 2.10 26.55 7.54
N MET A 170 1.80 27.79 7.91
CA MET A 170 2.49 29.00 7.45
C MET A 170 3.47 29.48 8.51
#